data_AF-W5W9D0-F1
#
_entry.id   AF-W5W9D0-F1
#
_cell.length_a   1.000
_cell.length_b   1.000
_cell.length_c   1.000
_cell.angle_alpha   90.00
_cell.angle_beta   90.00
_cell.angle_gamma   90.00
#
_symmetry.space_group_name_H-M   'P 1'
#
loop_
_entity.id
_entity.type
_entity.pdbx_description
1 polymer ?
#
loop_
_entity_poly.entity_id
_entity_poly.type
_entity_poly.pdbx_seq_one_letter_code
_entity_poly.pdbx_strand_id
1 'polypeptide(L)'
;MRKAALLAIGALGLGTAAVIATAAPASAATIIGGIDVARQCQVQERRPLEVRLLDSGNPYSWRCYSPYTGNYYSVNMNAACVNQYGSGAFPVVLDPHNAYSWRCAR
;
A
#
# COMPACT_ATOMS: atom_id res chain seq x y z
N MET A 1 -2.08 79.73 28.77
CA MET A 1 -1.38 78.49 29.18
C MET A 1 -2.18 77.32 28.63
N ARG A 2 -1.74 76.33 27.84
CA ARG A 2 -0.44 75.87 27.30
C ARG A 2 -0.72 75.20 25.93
N LYS A 3 0.37 74.97 25.22
CA LYS A 3 0.57 74.53 23.83
C LYS A 3 0.08 73.10 23.52
N ALA A 4 -0.12 72.89 22.23
CA ALA A 4 -0.20 71.67 21.42
C ALA A 4 0.47 70.39 21.93
N ALA A 5 -0.04 69.22 21.51
CA ALA A 5 0.64 68.36 20.51
C ALA A 5 -0.20 67.10 20.20
N LEU A 6 -0.37 66.84 18.90
CA LEU A 6 -0.76 65.55 18.32
C LEU A 6 0.32 64.50 18.61
N LEU A 7 -0.09 63.30 19.00
CA LEU A 7 0.73 62.10 18.87
C LEU A 7 -0.09 61.03 18.17
N ALA A 8 0.11 60.93 16.86
CA ALA A 8 -0.25 59.77 16.07
C ALA A 8 0.75 58.66 16.41
N ILE A 9 0.27 57.60 17.08
CA ILE A 9 1.02 56.35 17.21
C ILE A 9 0.39 55.38 16.22
N GLY A 10 1.00 55.29 15.04
CA GLY A 10 0.73 54.24 14.07
C GLY A 10 1.19 52.91 14.66
N ALA A 11 0.24 52.07 15.07
CA ALA A 11 0.51 50.66 15.26
C ALA A 11 0.40 49.99 13.89
N LEU A 12 1.55 49.67 13.30
CA LEU A 12 1.68 48.66 12.26
C LEU A 12 1.19 47.33 12.86
N GLY A 13 -0.11 47.07 12.71
CA GLY A 13 -0.69 45.78 13.04
C GLY A 13 -0.06 44.73 12.15
N LEU A 14 0.80 43.91 12.74
CA LEU A 14 1.33 42.68 12.15
C LEU A 14 0.12 41.79 11.81
N GLY A 15 -0.33 41.86 10.55
CA GLY A 15 -1.31 40.94 10.00
C GLY A 15 -0.71 39.55 10.01
N THR A 16 -1.01 38.77 11.04
CA THR A 16 -0.78 37.34 11.05
C THR A 16 -1.77 36.72 10.06
N ALA A 17 -1.34 36.60 8.81
CA ALA A 17 -2.01 35.77 7.83
C ALA A 17 -1.94 34.32 8.35
N ALA A 18 -3.02 33.86 8.97
CA ALA A 18 -3.18 32.46 9.35
C ALA A 18 -3.22 31.64 8.07
N VAL A 19 -2.09 31.02 7.72
CA VAL A 19 -2.02 30.03 6.66
C VAL A 19 -2.80 28.82 7.15
N ILE A 20 -4.06 28.71 6.73
CA ILE A 20 -4.85 27.50 6.94
C ILE A 20 -4.21 26.44 6.04
N ALA A 21 -3.32 25.63 6.63
CA ALA A 21 -2.76 24.48 5.96
C ALA A 21 -3.91 23.53 5.64
N THR A 22 -4.32 23.47 4.38
CA THR A 22 -5.25 22.45 3.89
C THR A 22 -4.50 21.12 3.96
N ALA A 23 -4.72 20.36 5.03
CA ALA A 23 -4.25 18.99 5.11
C ALA A 23 -4.86 18.22 3.94
N ALA A 24 -4.01 17.70 3.05
CA ALA A 24 -4.46 16.78 2.02
C ALA A 24 -5.10 15.56 2.69
N PRO A 25 -6.18 15.00 2.13
CA PRO A 25 -6.77 13.79 2.67
C PRO A 25 -5.72 12.67 2.66
N ALA A 26 -5.56 11.99 3.79
CA ALA A 26 -4.78 10.77 3.84
C ALA A 26 -5.57 9.67 3.11
N SER A 27 -5.14 9.31 1.90
CA SER A 27 -5.72 8.18 1.18
C SER A 27 -5.26 6.88 1.83
N ALA A 28 -6.14 6.27 2.63
CA ALA A 28 -5.92 4.92 3.13
C ALA A 28 -6.10 3.92 1.98
N ALA A 29 -5.16 2.99 1.85
CA ALA A 29 -5.27 1.89 0.90
C ALA A 29 -6.55 1.08 1.19
N THR A 30 -7.40 0.93 0.19
CA THR A 30 -8.64 0.17 0.28
C THR A 30 -8.38 -1.27 -0.12
N ILE A 31 -8.84 -2.24 0.68
CA ILE A 31 -8.77 -3.66 0.32
C ILE A 31 -9.77 -3.94 -0.80
N ILE A 32 -9.26 -4.37 -1.95
CA ILE A 32 -10.05 -4.64 -3.16
C ILE A 32 -10.28 -6.14 -3.40
N GLY A 33 -9.58 -7.02 -2.66
CA GLY A 33 -9.87 -8.45 -2.64
C GLY A 33 -8.70 -9.34 -2.23
N GLY A 34 -8.86 -10.65 -2.40
CA GLY A 34 -7.83 -11.66 -2.13
C GLY A 34 -6.85 -11.86 -3.29
N ILE A 35 -5.75 -12.57 -3.04
CA ILE A 35 -4.78 -12.97 -4.08
C ILE A 35 -5.04 -14.42 -4.49
N ASP A 36 -5.21 -14.69 -5.80
CA ASP A 36 -5.25 -16.05 -6.33
C ASP A 36 -3.83 -16.53 -6.63
N VAL A 37 -3.22 -17.16 -5.61
CA VAL A 37 -1.85 -17.67 -5.67
C VAL A 37 -1.72 -18.80 -6.70
N ALA A 38 -2.75 -19.65 -6.83
CA ALA A 38 -2.73 -20.77 -7.77
C ALA A 38 -2.69 -20.29 -9.22
N ARG A 39 -3.56 -19.33 -9.57
CA ARG A 39 -3.55 -18.70 -10.89
C ARG A 39 -2.23 -17.97 -11.15
N GLN A 40 -1.67 -17.28 -10.16
CA GLN A 40 -0.38 -16.62 -10.33
C GLN A 40 0.74 -17.62 -10.65
N CYS A 41 0.79 -18.77 -9.98
CA CYS A 41 1.78 -19.80 -10.27
C CYS A 41 1.69 -20.36 -11.69
N GLN A 42 0.48 -20.42 -12.26
CA GLN A 42 0.28 -20.88 -13.63
C GLN A 42 0.76 -19.89 -14.69
N VAL A 43 0.73 -18.58 -14.39
CA VAL A 43 1.04 -17.54 -15.39
C VAL A 43 2.45 -16.96 -15.28
N GLN A 44 3.07 -16.97 -14.09
CA GLN A 44 4.31 -16.20 -13.87
C GLN A 44 5.55 -16.82 -14.56
N GLU A 45 5.67 -18.16 -14.59
CA GLU A 45 6.85 -18.85 -15.14
C GLU A 45 6.60 -19.40 -16.57
N ARG A 46 5.49 -19.02 -17.22
CA ARG A 46 5.06 -19.56 -18.54
C ARG A 46 5.01 -21.09 -18.59
N ARG A 47 4.81 -21.74 -17.44
CA ARG A 47 4.77 -23.19 -17.25
C ARG A 47 3.70 -23.51 -16.20
N PRO A 48 3.04 -24.68 -16.28
CA PRO A 48 2.06 -25.08 -15.28
C PRO A 48 2.79 -25.47 -13.99
N LEU A 49 2.88 -24.53 -13.06
CA LEU A 49 3.38 -24.78 -11.71
C LEU A 49 2.21 -25.01 -10.75
N GLU A 50 2.42 -25.88 -9.78
CA GLU A 50 1.46 -26.14 -8.71
C GLU A 50 1.67 -25.18 -7.55
N VAL A 51 0.59 -24.75 -6.90
CA VAL A 51 0.71 -24.00 -5.66
C VAL A 51 1.04 -24.95 -4.50
N ARG A 52 1.98 -24.53 -3.65
CA ARG A 52 2.32 -25.19 -2.39
C ARG A 52 2.45 -24.14 -1.29
N LEU A 53 1.91 -24.47 -0.12
CA LEU A 53 2.10 -23.70 1.10
C LEU A 53 3.06 -24.46 2.01
N LEU A 54 4.21 -23.86 2.34
CA LEU A 54 5.22 -24.53 3.17
C LEU A 54 4.96 -24.39 4.67
N ASP A 55 4.34 -23.29 5.08
CA ASP A 55 4.02 -22.99 6.47
C ASP A 55 2.82 -22.04 6.52
N SER A 56 1.73 -22.47 7.17
CA SER A 56 0.51 -21.67 7.29
C SER A 56 0.64 -20.50 8.26
N GLY A 57 1.65 -20.51 9.14
CA GLY A 57 1.94 -19.44 10.10
C GLY A 57 2.76 -18.29 9.52
N ASN A 58 3.14 -18.36 8.24
CA ASN A 58 3.99 -17.37 7.59
C ASN A 58 3.43 -16.96 6.21
N PRO A 59 3.05 -15.68 6.00
CA PRO A 59 2.56 -15.17 4.71
C PRO A 59 3.55 -15.39 3.56
N TYR A 60 4.84 -15.42 3.81
CA TYR A 60 5.85 -15.54 2.75
C TYR A 60 6.16 -16.98 2.34
N SER A 61 5.43 -17.97 2.87
CA SER A 61 5.65 -19.39 2.65
C SER A 61 4.91 -19.98 1.45
N TRP A 62 4.13 -19.18 0.72
CA TRP A 62 3.58 -19.59 -0.57
C TRP A 62 4.69 -19.77 -1.61
N ARG A 63 4.64 -20.90 -2.33
CA ARG A 63 5.57 -21.24 -3.39
C ARG A 63 4.84 -21.80 -4.61
N CYS A 64 5.43 -21.55 -5.77
CA CYS A 64 5.10 -22.29 -6.99
C CYS A 64 6.07 -23.46 -7.12
N TYR A 65 5.54 -24.66 -7.23
CA TYR A 65 6.29 -25.91 -7.30
C TYR A 65 6.26 -26.46 -8.73
N SER A 66 7.42 -26.87 -9.23
CA SER A 66 7.54 -27.55 -10.52
C SER A 66 7.58 -29.07 -10.29
N PRO A 67 6.52 -29.82 -10.64
CA PRO A 67 6.54 -31.28 -10.51
C PRO A 67 7.58 -31.94 -11.43
N TYR A 68 8.00 -31.26 -12.50
CA TYR A 68 8.99 -31.76 -13.45
C TYR A 68 10.44 -31.65 -12.96
N THR A 69 10.75 -30.63 -12.17
CA THR A 69 12.13 -30.34 -11.73
C THR A 69 12.31 -30.42 -10.22
N GLY A 70 11.23 -30.53 -9.45
CA GLY A 70 11.26 -30.52 -7.98
C GLY A 70 11.55 -29.15 -7.35
N ASN A 71 11.67 -28.09 -8.16
CA ASN A 71 12.06 -26.76 -7.68
C ASN A 71 10.89 -25.98 -7.11
N TYR A 72 11.20 -25.12 -6.14
CA TYR A 72 10.29 -24.12 -5.60
C TYR A 72 10.68 -22.72 -6.08
N TYR A 73 9.68 -21.96 -6.50
CA TYR A 73 9.79 -20.58 -6.94
C TYR A 73 8.97 -19.68 -6.03
N SER A 74 9.43 -18.45 -5.83
CA SER A 74 8.66 -17.43 -5.12
C SER A 74 7.43 -17.03 -5.93
N VAL A 75 6.32 -16.76 -5.25
CA VAL A 75 5.12 -16.19 -5.89
C VAL A 75 5.31 -14.69 -6.03
N ASN A 76 5.14 -14.15 -7.23
CA ASN A 76 5.13 -12.71 -7.43
C ASN A 76 3.75 -12.12 -7.07
N MET A 77 3.56 -11.80 -5.79
CA MET A 77 2.29 -11.26 -5.27
C MET A 77 1.93 -9.90 -5.89
N ASN A 78 2.92 -9.07 -6.25
CA ASN A 78 2.69 -7.79 -6.93
C ASN A 78 2.08 -8.00 -8.31
N ALA A 79 2.71 -8.84 -9.12
CA ALA A 79 2.17 -9.20 -10.43
C ALA A 79 0.80 -9.85 -10.30
N ALA A 80 0.58 -10.69 -9.28
CA ALA A 80 -0.73 -11.26 -9.01
C ALA A 80 -1.79 -10.17 -8.85
N CYS A 81 -1.59 -9.20 -7.96
CA CYS A 81 -2.57 -8.13 -7.75
C CYS A 81 -2.84 -7.31 -9.01
N VAL A 82 -1.80 -6.95 -9.76
CA VAL A 82 -1.96 -6.22 -11.04
C VAL A 82 -2.73 -7.07 -12.06
N ASN A 83 -2.46 -8.37 -12.14
CA ASN A 83 -3.12 -9.29 -13.06
C ASN A 83 -4.60 -9.55 -12.72
N GLN A 84 -5.01 -9.46 -11.44
CA GLN A 84 -6.42 -9.65 -11.06
C GLN A 84 -7.23 -8.36 -11.06
N TYR A 85 -6.63 -7.25 -10.63
CA TYR A 85 -7.37 -6.03 -10.33
C TYR A 85 -6.93 -4.81 -11.17
N GLY A 86 -5.95 -4.98 -12.05
CA GLY A 86 -5.44 -3.93 -12.94
C GLY A 86 -4.35 -3.06 -12.31
N SER A 87 -3.92 -2.04 -13.06
CA SER A 87 -2.81 -1.16 -12.68
C SER A 87 -3.05 -0.47 -11.33
N GLY A 88 -1.99 -0.25 -10.57
CA GLY A 88 -2.05 0.37 -9.24
C GLY A 88 -2.57 -0.53 -8.12
N ALA A 89 -2.96 -1.79 -8.40
CA ALA A 89 -3.21 -2.76 -7.35
C ALA A 89 -1.87 -3.29 -6.80
N PHE A 90 -1.76 -3.41 -5.48
CA PHE A 90 -0.55 -3.91 -4.81
C PHE A 90 -0.91 -4.86 -3.67
N PRO A 91 0.01 -5.76 -3.28
CA PRO A 91 -0.27 -6.76 -2.28
C PRO A 91 0.01 -6.20 -0.87
N VAL A 92 -0.80 -6.60 0.09
CA VAL A 92 -0.64 -6.30 1.51
C VAL A 92 -0.87 -7.56 2.34
N VAL A 93 -0.20 -7.65 3.49
CA VAL A 93 -0.37 -8.72 4.48
C VAL A 93 -1.15 -8.14 5.65
N LEU A 94 -2.33 -8.69 5.94
CA LEU A 94 -3.16 -8.20 7.05
C LEU A 94 -2.76 -8.80 8.39
N ASP A 95 -2.18 -9.99 8.39
CA ASP A 95 -1.74 -10.71 9.58
C ASP A 95 -0.40 -11.42 9.28
N PRO A 96 0.71 -11.01 9.93
CA PRO A 96 2.03 -11.58 9.67
C PRO A 96 2.19 -13.03 10.15
N HIS A 97 1.21 -13.58 10.87
CA HIS A 97 1.22 -14.95 11.38
C HIS A 97 0.23 -15.88 10.64
N ASN A 98 -0.28 -15.44 9.48
CA ASN A 98 -1.27 -16.19 8.72
C ASN A 98 -0.99 -16.13 7.23
N ALA A 99 -0.74 -17.30 6.63
CA ALA A 99 -0.47 -17.42 5.21
C ALA A 99 -1.59 -16.90 4.29
N TYR A 100 -2.83 -16.96 4.76
CA TYR A 100 -4.02 -16.58 3.99
C TYR A 100 -4.38 -15.10 4.13
N SER A 101 -3.55 -14.31 4.82
CA SER A 101 -3.82 -12.89 5.10
C SER A 101 -3.44 -11.94 3.96
N TRP A 102 -2.86 -12.46 2.88
CA TRP A 102 -2.59 -11.68 1.66
C TRP A 102 -3.88 -11.11 1.07
N ARG A 103 -3.84 -9.82 0.77
CA ARG A 103 -4.89 -9.10 0.06
C ARG A 103 -4.28 -8.21 -1.00
N CYS A 104 -5.09 -7.81 -1.97
CA CYS A 104 -4.77 -6.70 -2.83
C CYS A 104 -5.42 -5.43 -2.28
N ALA A 105 -4.70 -4.33 -2.37
CA ALA A 105 -5.16 -3.00 -2.01
C ALA A 105 -4.91 -2.00 -3.15
N ARG A 106 -5.57 -0.84 -3.05
CA ARG A 106 -5.36 0.33 -3.92
C ARG A 106 -5.67 1.61 -3.15
#